data_AF-A0A2T1D2M8-F1
#
_entry.id   AF-A0A2T1D2M8-F1
#
_cell.length_a   1.000
_cell.length_b   1.000
_cell.length_c   1.000
_cell.angle_alpha   90.00
_cell.angle_beta   90.00
_cell.angle_gamma   90.00
#
_symmetry.space_group_name_H-M   'P 1'
#
loop_
_entity.id
_entity.type
_entity.pdbx_description
1 polymer ?
#
loop_
_entity_poly.entity_id
_entity_poly.type
_entity_poly.pdbx_seq_one_letter_code
_entity_poly.pdbx_strand_id
1 'polypeptide(L)'
;MPSMKVAIQNPFAGQLVAETELSRRIYLAALNLGWDAIEAHTAAEINAFQPDFVIALHNNSPKLTQHPTYGCMWNPPSFFEGTDLFVRHVLTYDGYLTSSPILDRWLHHLL
;
A
#
# COMPACT_ATOMS: atom_id res chain seq x y z
N MET A 1 -10.41 23.44 3.48
CA MET A 1 -9.39 22.59 4.14
C MET A 1 -8.31 22.32 3.10
N PRO A 2 -7.02 22.19 3.48
CA PRO A 2 -6.00 21.77 2.51
C PRO A 2 -6.39 20.41 1.89
N SER A 3 -6.10 20.24 0.60
CA SER A 3 -6.26 18.98 -0.14
C SER A 3 -5.34 17.92 0.47
N MET A 4 -5.86 16.71 0.75
CA MET A 4 -5.01 15.60 1.14
C MET A 4 -4.26 15.04 -0.07
N LYS A 5 -3.08 14.48 0.17
CA LYS A 5 -2.20 13.90 -0.85
C LYS A 5 -1.92 12.43 -0.55
N VAL A 6 -2.25 11.54 -1.49
CA VAL A 6 -1.99 10.10 -1.35
C VAL A 6 -1.03 9.61 -2.43
N ALA A 7 0.01 8.87 -2.02
CA ALA A 7 0.79 8.09 -2.97
C ALA A 7 0.34 6.62 -2.93
N ILE A 8 0.07 6.06 -4.08
CA ILE A 8 -0.31 4.65 -4.22
C ILE A 8 0.93 3.90 -4.67
N GLN A 9 1.58 3.20 -3.74
CA GLN A 9 2.79 2.45 -4.05
C GLN A 9 2.42 1.16 -4.79
N ASN A 10 2.76 1.11 -6.08
CA ASN A 10 2.54 -0.02 -6.96
C ASN A 10 3.90 -0.52 -7.52
N PRO A 11 4.43 -1.65 -7.01
CA PRO A 11 5.69 -2.22 -7.50
C PRO A 11 5.54 -2.88 -8.89
N PHE A 12 4.34 -2.91 -9.46
CA PHE A 12 4.04 -3.48 -10.77
C PHE A 12 3.55 -2.43 -11.77
N ALA A 13 3.85 -1.15 -11.55
CA ALA A 13 3.47 -0.07 -12.45
C ALA A 13 3.83 -0.42 -13.91
N GLY A 14 2.87 -0.24 -14.82
CA GLY A 14 3.00 -0.58 -16.24
C GLY A 14 2.77 -2.05 -16.59
N GLN A 15 2.57 -2.95 -15.62
CA GLN A 15 2.22 -4.35 -15.87
C GLN A 15 0.70 -4.57 -15.88
N LEU A 16 0.23 -5.62 -16.57
CA LEU A 16 -1.18 -6.00 -16.62
C LEU A 16 -1.55 -6.94 -15.47
N VAL A 17 -1.48 -6.43 -14.24
CA VAL A 17 -1.81 -7.15 -13.01
C VAL A 17 -2.91 -6.43 -12.22
N ALA A 18 -3.44 -7.08 -11.19
CA ALA A 18 -4.55 -6.55 -10.40
C ALA A 18 -4.20 -5.26 -9.65
N GLU A 19 -2.95 -5.08 -9.23
CA GLU A 19 -2.46 -3.87 -8.56
C GLU A 19 -2.57 -2.63 -9.47
N THR A 20 -2.34 -2.78 -10.78
CA THR A 20 -2.45 -1.67 -11.74
C THR A 20 -3.91 -1.19 -11.88
N GLU A 21 -4.86 -2.13 -11.85
CA GLU A 21 -6.28 -1.82 -11.89
C GLU A 21 -6.75 -1.17 -10.57
N LEU A 22 -6.34 -1.75 -9.44
CA LEU A 22 -6.65 -1.24 -8.11
C LEU A 22 -6.06 0.16 -7.88
N SER A 23 -4.82 0.39 -8.32
CA SER A 23 -4.13 1.68 -8.26
C SER A 23 -4.93 2.76 -8.99
N ARG A 24 -5.40 2.48 -10.22
CA ARG A 24 -6.26 3.41 -10.97
C ARG A 24 -7.57 3.70 -10.26
N ARG A 25 -8.21 2.69 -9.66
CA ARG A 25 -9.46 2.91 -8.91
C ARG A 25 -9.25 3.82 -7.71
N ILE A 26 -8.19 3.58 -6.93
CA ILE A 26 -7.85 4.40 -5.76
C ILE A 26 -7.51 5.82 -6.19
N TYR A 27 -6.73 5.98 -7.27
CA TYR A 27 -6.41 7.29 -7.84
C TYR A 27 -7.68 8.08 -8.19
N LEU A 28 -8.60 7.48 -8.95
CA LEU A 28 -9.86 8.12 -9.33
C LEU A 28 -10.75 8.43 -8.11
N ALA A 29 -10.79 7.53 -7.13
CA ALA A 29 -11.52 7.76 -5.89
C ALA A 29 -10.96 8.96 -5.11
N ALA A 30 -9.63 9.08 -4.99
CA ALA A 30 -8.97 10.21 -4.34
C ALA A 30 -9.29 11.54 -5.04
N LEU A 31 -9.21 11.58 -6.38
CA LEU A 31 -9.58 12.78 -7.14
C LEU A 31 -11.05 13.19 -6.91
N ASN A 32 -11.96 12.23 -6.85
CA ASN A 32 -13.38 12.49 -6.58
C ASN A 32 -13.65 13.01 -5.15
N LEU A 33 -12.73 12.77 -4.21
CA LEU A 33 -12.77 13.34 -2.86
C LEU A 33 -12.11 14.72 -2.79
N GLY A 34 -11.57 15.23 -3.91
CA GLY A 34 -10.82 16.47 -3.97
C GLY A 34 -9.42 16.36 -3.38
N TRP A 35 -8.82 15.15 -3.40
CA TRP A 35 -7.44 14.90 -2.98
C TRP A 35 -6.53 14.87 -4.20
N ASP A 36 -5.24 15.09 -3.98
CA ASP A 36 -4.21 14.83 -4.97
C ASP A 36 -3.70 13.40 -4.83
N ALA A 37 -3.44 12.74 -5.95
CA ALA A 37 -2.95 11.37 -5.94
C ALA A 37 -1.87 11.14 -7.00
N ILE A 38 -0.97 10.19 -6.74
CA ILE A 38 -0.08 9.61 -7.74
C ILE A 38 -0.02 8.09 -7.59
N GLU A 39 0.21 7.39 -8.69
CA GLU A 39 0.81 6.06 -8.65
C GLU A 39 2.33 6.25 -8.53
N ALA A 40 2.94 5.64 -7.52
CA ALA A 40 4.38 5.69 -7.29
C ALA A 40 4.96 4.29 -7.33
N HIS A 41 6.05 4.11 -8.06
CA HIS A 41 6.79 2.86 -8.12
C HIS A 41 7.96 2.85 -7.12
N THR A 42 8.59 4.01 -6.91
CA THR A 42 9.85 4.15 -6.17
C THR A 42 9.75 5.09 -4.96
N ALA A 43 10.68 4.93 -4.02
CA ALA A 43 10.84 5.85 -2.89
C ALA A 43 11.09 7.30 -3.33
N ALA A 44 11.79 7.50 -4.46
CA ALA A 44 12.10 8.82 -4.99
C ALA A 44 10.84 9.56 -5.47
N GLU A 45 9.94 8.86 -6.15
CA GLU A 45 8.65 9.42 -6.59
C GLU A 45 7.76 9.77 -5.39
N ILE A 46 7.70 8.89 -4.38
CA ILE A 46 6.96 9.17 -3.13
C ILE A 46 7.52 10.42 -2.46
N ASN A 47 8.84 10.51 -2.29
CA ASN A 47 9.48 11.65 -1.65
C ASN A 47 9.33 12.94 -2.48
N ALA A 48 9.38 12.88 -3.81
CA ALA A 48 9.17 14.05 -4.65
C ALA A 48 7.73 14.57 -4.54
N PHE A 49 6.76 13.66 -4.40
CA PHE A 49 5.36 14.04 -4.26
C PHE A 49 5.02 14.57 -2.88
N GLN A 50 5.72 14.18 -1.80
CA GLN A 50 5.40 14.58 -0.42
C GLN A 50 3.91 14.31 -0.07
N PRO A 51 3.46 13.04 -0.08
CA PRO A 51 2.10 12.69 0.30
C PRO A 51 1.89 12.81 1.82
N ASP A 52 0.64 12.99 2.24
CA ASP A 52 0.27 12.86 3.65
C ASP A 52 0.35 11.40 4.12
N PHE A 53 0.09 10.45 3.20
CA PHE A 53 0.23 9.02 3.44
C PHE A 53 0.40 8.21 2.15
N VAL A 54 0.89 6.98 2.32
CA VAL A 54 1.13 6.00 1.26
C VAL A 54 0.20 4.81 1.45
N ILE A 55 -0.37 4.29 0.38
CA ILE A 55 -1.03 2.97 0.35
C ILE A 55 -0.13 2.02 -0.42
N ALA A 56 0.42 0.99 0.23
CA ALA A 56 1.23 -0.04 -0.41
C ALA A 56 0.34 -1.17 -0.92
N LEU A 57 0.32 -1.41 -2.23
CA LEU A 57 -0.59 -2.40 -2.83
C LEU A 57 -0.08 -3.84 -2.74
N HIS A 58 1.21 -4.03 -2.48
CA HIS A 58 1.80 -5.36 -2.39
C HIS A 58 2.95 -5.42 -1.38
N ASN A 59 3.10 -6.59 -0.75
CA ASN A 59 4.06 -6.84 0.34
C ASN A 59 5.47 -7.23 -0.15
N ASN A 60 5.78 -6.97 -1.43
CA ASN A 60 7.10 -7.32 -1.98
C ASN A 60 8.17 -6.28 -1.63
N SER A 61 7.74 -5.14 -1.07
CA SER A 61 8.59 -4.02 -0.70
C SER A 61 8.28 -3.61 0.74
N PRO A 62 9.29 -3.31 1.57
CA PRO A 62 9.04 -2.71 2.88
C PRO A 62 8.55 -1.26 2.72
N LYS A 63 8.23 -0.61 3.84
CA LYS A 63 8.02 0.84 3.90
C LYS A 63 9.23 1.56 3.29
N LEU A 64 8.96 2.38 2.27
CA LEU A 64 10.01 2.97 1.43
C LEU A 64 10.47 4.37 1.87
N THR A 65 9.66 5.08 2.65
CA THR A 65 9.91 6.48 3.03
C THR A 65 9.45 6.75 4.48
N GLN A 66 9.61 7.98 4.95
CA GLN A 66 9.19 8.39 6.29
C GLN A 66 7.67 8.68 6.40
N HIS A 67 6.97 8.81 5.27
CA HIS A 67 5.53 9.06 5.25
C HIS A 67 4.76 7.86 5.84
N PRO A 68 3.65 8.10 6.57
CA PRO A 68 2.77 7.02 7.05
C PRO A 68 2.39 6.10 5.89
N THR A 69 2.62 4.80 6.05
CA THR A 69 2.40 3.79 5.02
C THR A 69 1.42 2.75 5.52
N TYR A 70 0.31 2.61 4.81
CA TYR A 70 -0.73 1.63 5.08
C TYR A 70 -0.63 0.48 4.08
N GLY A 71 -0.40 -0.73 4.58
CA GLY A 71 -0.34 -1.94 3.76
C GLY A 71 -1.75 -2.38 3.34
N CYS A 72 -1.99 -2.53 2.04
CA CYS A 72 -3.21 -3.12 1.53
C CYS A 72 -3.09 -4.65 1.63
N MET A 73 -3.86 -5.25 2.53
CA MET A 73 -3.76 -6.66 2.91
C MET A 73 -4.92 -7.44 2.28
N TRP A 74 -4.61 -8.17 1.21
CA TRP A 74 -5.59 -8.88 0.39
C TRP A 74 -5.16 -10.31 0.02
N ASN A 75 -3.86 -10.58 -0.01
CA ASN A 75 -3.32 -11.93 -0.10
C ASN A 75 -3.69 -12.74 1.15
N PRO A 76 -4.16 -13.99 1.05
CA PRO A 76 -4.52 -14.81 2.21
C PRO A 76 -3.30 -15.12 3.08
N PRO A 77 -3.46 -15.46 4.38
CA PRO A 77 -2.35 -15.80 5.25
C PRO A 77 -1.41 -16.90 4.70
N SER A 78 -1.96 -17.87 3.97
CA SER A 78 -1.18 -18.95 3.33
C SER A 78 -0.20 -18.45 2.27
N PHE A 79 -0.40 -17.25 1.72
CA PHE A 79 0.55 -16.60 0.81
C PHE A 79 1.88 -16.27 1.49
N PHE A 80 1.86 -16.09 2.81
CA PHE A 80 3.05 -15.73 3.59
C PHE A 80 3.76 -16.95 4.17
N GLU A 81 3.18 -18.15 4.04
CA GLU A 81 3.81 -19.39 4.50
C GLU A 81 5.14 -19.63 3.75
N GLY A 82 6.22 -19.85 4.49
CA GLY A 82 7.55 -20.08 3.92
C GLY A 82 8.24 -18.84 3.34
N THR A 83 7.65 -17.64 3.47
CA THR A 83 8.22 -16.40 2.93
C THR A 83 8.40 -15.34 4.02
N ASP A 84 9.39 -15.56 4.90
CA ASP A 84 9.76 -14.65 5.99
C ASP A 84 10.01 -13.21 5.53
N LEU A 85 10.45 -13.03 4.28
CA LEU A 85 10.75 -11.70 3.73
C LEU A 85 9.50 -10.82 3.62
N PHE A 86 8.40 -11.35 3.08
CA PHE A 86 7.16 -10.57 2.92
C PHE A 86 6.54 -10.25 4.28
N VAL A 87 6.63 -11.18 5.24
CA VAL A 87 6.21 -10.92 6.62
C VAL A 87 7.02 -9.77 7.22
N ARG A 88 8.35 -9.77 7.05
CA ARG A 88 9.21 -8.66 7.50
C ARG A 88 8.85 -7.33 6.84
N HIS A 89 8.51 -7.33 5.56
CA HIS A 89 8.05 -6.10 4.89
C HIS A 89 6.73 -5.59 5.47
N VAL A 90 5.75 -6.48 5.67
CA VAL A 90 4.47 -6.14 6.31
C VAL A 90 4.71 -5.45 7.65
N LEU A 91 5.60 -6.00 8.48
CA LEU A 91 5.94 -5.45 9.80
C LEU A 91 6.57 -4.04 9.78
N THR A 92 6.98 -3.53 8.62
CA THR A 92 7.51 -2.15 8.51
C THR A 92 6.44 -1.08 8.28
N TYR A 93 5.19 -1.48 7.99
CA TYR A 93 4.10 -0.54 7.74
C TYR A 93 3.54 0.03 9.05
N ASP A 94 2.94 1.22 8.97
CA ASP A 94 2.39 1.95 10.13
C ASP A 94 0.93 1.56 10.41
N GLY A 95 0.27 0.90 9.46
CA GLY A 95 -1.09 0.41 9.57
C GLY A 95 -1.49 -0.47 8.41
N TYR A 96 -2.69 -1.05 8.48
CA TYR A 96 -3.12 -2.09 7.55
C TYR A 96 -4.58 -1.91 7.14
N LEU A 97 -4.86 -2.09 5.85
CA LEU A 97 -6.20 -2.13 5.26
C LEU A 97 -6.52 -3.58 4.90
N THR A 98 -7.42 -4.23 5.64
CA THR A 98 -7.67 -5.67 5.49
C THR A 98 -8.89 -5.95 4.62
N SER A 99 -8.77 -6.91 3.70
CA SER A 99 -9.89 -7.32 2.83
C SER A 99 -10.85 -8.31 3.49
N SER A 100 -10.47 -8.90 4.63
CA SER A 100 -11.29 -9.90 5.32
C SER A 100 -10.95 -10.03 6.82
N PRO A 101 -11.89 -10.53 7.64
CA PRO A 101 -11.64 -10.81 9.07
C PRO A 101 -10.56 -11.86 9.33
N ILE A 102 -10.27 -12.74 8.35
CA ILE A 102 -9.22 -13.75 8.50
C ILE A 102 -7.85 -13.07 8.48
N LEU A 103 -7.64 -12.13 7.55
CA LEU A 103 -6.41 -11.35 7.48
C LEU A 103 -6.23 -10.44 8.67
N ASP A 104 -7.31 -9.83 9.13
CA ASP A 104 -7.32 -9.02 10.34
C ASP A 104 -6.83 -9.82 11.55
N ARG A 105 -7.39 -11.02 11.80
CA ARG A 105 -6.93 -11.90 12.89
C ARG A 105 -5.48 -12.33 12.71
N TRP A 106 -5.06 -12.63 11.48
CA TRP A 106 -3.69 -13.03 11.20
C TRP A 106 -2.69 -11.91 11.54
N LEU A 107 -2.99 -10.66 11.19
CA LEU A 107 -2.18 -9.49 11.56
C LEU A 107 -2.13 -9.29 13.08
N HIS A 108 -3.26 -9.45 13.78
CA HIS A 108 -3.31 -9.36 15.24
C HIS A 108 -2.48 -10.44 15.96
N HIS A 109 -2.22 -11.59 15.33
CA HIS A 109 -1.31 -12.59 15.87
C HIS A 109 0.16 -12.30 15.55
N LEU A 110 0.42 -11.47 14.53
CA LEU A 110 1.75 -11.16 14.05
C LEU A 110 2.37 -9.94 14.76
N LEU A 111 1.55 -8.97 15.18
CA LEU A 111 1.92 -7.71 15.82
C LEU A 111 1.84 -7.78 17.35
#